data_AF-A0A2M8KT44-F1
#
_entry.id   AF-A0A2M8KT44-F1
#
_cell.length_a   1.000
_cell.length_b   1.000
_cell.length_c   1.000
_cell.angle_alpha   90.00
_cell.angle_beta   90.00
_cell.angle_gamma   90.00
#
_symmetry.space_group_name_H-M   'P 1'
#
loop_
_entity.id
_entity.type
_entity.pdbx_description
1 polymer ?
#
loop_
_entity_poly.entity_id
_entity_poly.type
_entity_poly.pdbx_seq_one_letter_code
_entity_poly.pdbx_strand_id
1 'polypeptide(L)'
;MKKGIFLIIVLIILTQLRTAYAIDHMYKAEQNPLEISLPQDYTSIFQSHVIYHDGLFKGVFSAQHSSGMYNLIYADSTDAQHWEHTREILAIGKDLGTPRIFIHESTIRLYYSKQFNNSYHVYSVSCSPDFTCDHNDRLELSPVVGTWDADDVASPFLFEEKGTYWLLYSGWKNNGWKIGAAYSADAHNWIRCPNNPIISSGDGPFMQKDGDRFVLYYHKPDASGIFKTQTGSELSCDSQWSESTHVIAKEKPYDVNHIIAPSIINKDEHTYLFYSGRDTENIWHLIEATDTPQETTFTVILPGFGASWNKEALLHRKIVPAQDWRMVPFVHEYDGLLETFNALHLKEGSDYMLFSYDWRRRVEESADELYTTLKNTVWIERPNTKITLIGHSLGGLVGKIFAQKHPGLTDRLITVGTPHRGIVQVYGPLEAGELGKGNDLLWLGQHILLALEKKGVETHRQTLTRALPVLFDLFPTYDFLIDQNDKTISFSSLSIQNSLLIPTIDMSGNMFTIYGMSKL
;
A
#
# COMPACT_ATOMS: atom_id res chain seq x y z
N MET A 1 50.33 10.88 -10.90
CA MET A 1 50.13 9.64 -10.13
C MET A 1 49.26 9.79 -8.87
N LYS A 2 48.38 10.82 -8.76
CA LYS A 2 47.49 11.02 -7.60
C LYS A 2 45.99 11.22 -7.93
N LYS A 3 45.59 11.18 -9.20
CA LYS A 3 44.17 11.27 -9.62
C LYS A 3 43.54 9.92 -10.00
N GLY A 4 44.34 8.87 -10.22
CA GLY A 4 43.84 7.53 -10.57
C GLY A 4 43.44 6.65 -9.39
N ILE A 5 43.97 6.92 -8.19
CA ILE A 5 43.72 6.08 -6.99
C ILE A 5 42.40 6.45 -6.31
N PHE A 6 41.98 7.72 -6.38
CA PHE A 6 40.72 8.17 -5.77
C PHE A 6 39.48 7.65 -6.54
N LEU A 7 39.58 7.51 -7.87
CA LEU A 7 38.49 6.99 -8.69
C LEU A 7 38.28 5.48 -8.48
N ILE A 8 39.35 4.73 -8.22
CA ILE A 8 39.28 3.28 -7.97
C ILE A 8 38.73 2.99 -6.56
N ILE A 9 39.05 3.83 -5.56
CA ILE A 9 38.49 3.68 -4.20
C ILE A 9 36.99 4.03 -4.17
N VAL A 10 36.55 5.05 -4.93
CA VAL A 10 35.12 5.39 -5.04
C VAL A 10 34.34 4.34 -5.83
N LEU A 11 34.93 3.72 -6.87
CA LEU A 11 34.28 2.65 -7.64
C LEU A 11 34.16 1.33 -6.85
N ILE A 12 35.14 1.01 -5.99
CA ILE A 12 35.11 -0.19 -5.13
C ILE A 12 34.11 -0.04 -3.98
N ILE A 13 33.90 1.19 -3.47
CA ILE A 13 32.88 1.48 -2.45
C ILE A 13 31.45 1.43 -3.03
N LEU A 14 31.28 1.69 -4.33
CA LEU A 14 29.96 1.63 -5.01
C LEU A 14 29.51 0.23 -5.44
N THR A 15 30.37 -0.81 -5.33
CA THR A 15 30.01 -2.19 -5.73
C THR A 15 29.83 -3.17 -4.56
N GLN A 16 29.77 -2.70 -3.32
CA GLN A 16 29.65 -3.56 -2.12
C GLN A 16 28.62 -3.06 -1.10
N LEU A 17 27.72 -2.14 -1.47
CA LEU A 17 26.51 -1.89 -0.67
C LEU A 17 25.44 -2.90 -1.11
N ARG A 18 25.59 -4.16 -0.67
CA ARG A 18 24.37 -4.94 -0.43
C ARG A 18 23.66 -4.22 0.70
N THR A 19 22.47 -3.68 0.42
CA THR A 19 21.55 -3.22 1.45
C THR A 19 21.24 -4.43 2.33
N ALA A 20 21.94 -4.55 3.46
CA ALA A 20 21.50 -5.42 4.54
C ALA A 20 20.29 -4.71 5.15
N TYR A 21 19.10 -5.07 4.70
CA TYR A 21 17.87 -4.63 5.33
C TYR A 21 17.80 -5.31 6.70
N ALA A 22 18.25 -4.59 7.73
CA ALA A 22 17.78 -4.89 9.07
C ALA A 22 16.29 -4.56 9.08
N ILE A 23 15.44 -5.57 8.91
CA ILE A 23 13.97 -5.43 8.91
C ILE A 23 13.54 -5.09 10.33
N ASP A 24 13.58 -3.83 10.72
CA ASP A 24 13.30 -3.44 12.10
C ASP A 24 11.80 -3.30 12.37
N HIS A 25 10.99 -3.19 11.31
CA HIS A 25 9.53 -3.17 11.40
C HIS A 25 8.89 -3.58 10.07
N MET A 26 7.70 -4.20 10.12
CA MET A 26 6.88 -4.54 8.96
C MET A 26 5.50 -3.87 9.06
N TYR A 27 4.96 -3.46 7.92
CA TYR A 27 3.66 -2.79 7.79
C TYR A 27 2.62 -3.74 7.19
N LYS A 28 1.50 -3.94 7.87
CA LYS A 28 0.39 -4.77 7.36
C LYS A 28 -0.22 -4.13 6.13
N ALA A 29 -0.43 -4.92 5.09
CA ALA A 29 -1.07 -4.46 3.88
C ALA A 29 -2.56 -4.12 4.09
N GLU A 30 -3.10 -3.16 3.33
CA GLU A 30 -4.48 -2.70 3.45
C GLU A 30 -5.51 -3.77 3.05
N GLN A 31 -5.17 -4.62 2.09
CA GLN A 31 -6.03 -5.71 1.60
C GLN A 31 -6.24 -6.85 2.61
N ASN A 32 -5.62 -6.79 3.78
CA ASN A 32 -5.74 -7.84 4.79
C ASN A 32 -7.14 -7.87 5.45
N PRO A 33 -7.63 -9.07 5.83
CA PRO A 33 -7.00 -10.38 5.62
C PRO A 33 -7.03 -10.82 4.14
N LEU A 34 -6.00 -11.55 3.69
CA LEU A 34 -5.96 -12.03 2.31
C LEU A 34 -7.05 -13.06 2.06
N GLU A 35 -7.78 -12.89 0.96
CA GLU A 35 -8.81 -13.83 0.54
C GLU A 35 -8.20 -15.05 -0.17
N ILE A 36 -8.58 -16.25 0.29
CA ILE A 36 -8.19 -17.52 -0.33
C ILE A 36 -9.45 -18.28 -0.75
N SER A 37 -9.51 -18.68 -2.03
CA SER A 37 -10.62 -19.47 -2.54
C SER A 37 -10.55 -20.92 -2.04
N LEU A 38 -11.19 -21.22 -0.91
CA LEU A 38 -11.17 -22.56 -0.32
C LEU A 38 -12.07 -23.55 -1.07
N PRO A 39 -11.74 -24.86 -1.11
CA PRO A 39 -12.65 -25.88 -1.61
C PRO A 39 -13.89 -25.98 -0.72
N GLN A 40 -15.02 -26.43 -1.27
CA GLN A 40 -16.36 -26.34 -0.66
C GLN A 40 -16.47 -26.88 0.78
N ASP A 41 -15.65 -27.87 1.14
CA ASP A 41 -15.69 -28.53 2.45
C ASP A 41 -14.70 -27.96 3.48
N TYR A 42 -14.00 -26.87 3.17
CA TYR A 42 -13.02 -26.25 4.07
C TYR A 42 -13.52 -24.92 4.62
N THR A 43 -13.30 -24.71 5.93
CA THR A 43 -13.89 -23.58 6.66
C THR A 43 -12.86 -22.55 7.12
N SER A 44 -11.59 -22.93 7.28
CA SER A 44 -10.52 -22.03 7.72
C SER A 44 -9.14 -22.57 7.37
N ILE A 45 -8.14 -21.69 7.36
CA ILE A 45 -6.73 -22.00 7.15
C ILE A 45 -5.87 -21.40 8.25
N PHE A 46 -4.78 -22.07 8.60
CA PHE A 46 -3.82 -21.61 9.61
C PHE A 46 -2.46 -22.29 9.41
N GLN A 47 -1.44 -21.84 10.14
CA GLN A 47 -0.08 -22.40 10.11
C GLN A 47 0.54 -22.39 8.71
N SER A 48 0.44 -21.25 8.03
CA SER A 48 0.96 -21.06 6.68
C SER A 48 2.47 -21.28 6.58
N HIS A 49 2.91 -21.80 5.44
CA HIS A 49 4.27 -21.61 4.94
C HIS A 49 4.21 -21.16 3.49
N VAL A 50 4.75 -19.97 3.23
CA VAL A 50 4.74 -19.36 1.91
C VAL A 50 6.17 -19.26 1.39
N ILE A 51 6.38 -19.66 0.14
CA ILE A 51 7.65 -19.52 -0.57
C ILE A 51 7.43 -18.83 -1.92
N TYR A 52 8.48 -18.27 -2.49
CA TYR A 52 8.48 -17.82 -3.87
C TYR A 52 9.34 -18.76 -4.72
N HIS A 53 8.73 -19.43 -5.69
CA HIS A 53 9.38 -20.43 -6.54
C HIS A 53 8.72 -20.47 -7.92
N ASP A 54 9.51 -20.62 -8.99
CA ASP A 54 9.03 -20.64 -10.39
C ASP A 54 8.12 -19.46 -10.79
N GLY A 55 8.39 -18.27 -10.27
CA GLY A 55 7.62 -17.06 -10.60
C GLY A 55 6.32 -16.89 -9.81
N LEU A 56 5.96 -17.85 -8.94
CA LEU A 56 4.72 -17.84 -8.16
C LEU A 56 5.01 -17.79 -6.66
N PHE A 57 4.12 -17.13 -5.92
CA PHE A 57 3.98 -17.38 -4.49
C PHE A 57 3.24 -18.70 -4.31
N LYS A 58 3.85 -19.65 -3.60
CA LYS A 58 3.31 -20.98 -3.34
C LYS A 58 3.12 -21.15 -1.84
N GLY A 59 1.92 -21.51 -1.42
CA GLY A 59 1.54 -21.61 -0.02
C GLY A 59 1.06 -23.01 0.32
N VAL A 60 1.52 -23.53 1.46
CA VAL A 60 0.90 -24.70 2.10
C VAL A 60 0.30 -24.28 3.43
N PHE A 61 -0.89 -24.79 3.72
CA PHE A 61 -1.70 -24.38 4.85
C PHE A 61 -2.29 -25.61 5.53
N SER A 62 -2.38 -25.58 6.85
CA SER A 62 -3.31 -26.46 7.56
C SER A 62 -4.70 -25.89 7.39
N ALA A 63 -5.65 -26.73 6.98
CA ALA A 63 -7.02 -26.31 6.74
C ALA A 63 -7.99 -27.20 7.51
N GLN A 64 -9.01 -26.57 8.11
CA GLN A 64 -10.07 -27.29 8.79
C GLN A 64 -11.14 -27.72 7.81
N HIS A 65 -11.39 -29.03 7.73
CA HIS A 65 -12.47 -29.61 6.97
C HIS A 65 -13.78 -29.58 7.77
N SER A 66 -14.92 -29.54 7.09
CA SER A 66 -16.28 -29.50 7.65
C SER A 66 -16.60 -30.68 8.57
N SER A 67 -15.87 -31.78 8.43
CA SER A 67 -15.91 -32.96 9.31
C SER A 67 -15.24 -32.77 10.67
N GLY A 68 -14.54 -31.65 10.88
CA GLY A 68 -13.73 -31.36 12.07
C GLY A 68 -12.31 -31.94 12.03
N MET A 69 -11.93 -32.57 10.91
CA MET A 69 -10.56 -33.04 10.65
C MET A 69 -9.75 -31.93 9.96
N TYR A 70 -8.44 -32.09 9.95
CA TYR A 70 -7.49 -31.18 9.33
C TYR A 70 -6.76 -31.88 8.20
N ASN A 71 -6.60 -31.15 7.10
CA ASN A 71 -5.80 -31.55 5.94
C ASN A 71 -4.84 -30.42 5.59
N LEU A 72 -3.79 -30.76 4.86
CA LEU A 72 -2.89 -29.79 4.26
C LEU A 72 -3.40 -29.45 2.87
N ILE A 73 -3.52 -28.15 2.59
CA ILE A 73 -3.92 -27.64 1.28
C ILE A 73 -2.80 -26.81 0.69
N TYR A 74 -2.77 -26.76 -0.64
CA TYR A 74 -1.93 -25.88 -1.43
C TYR A 74 -2.78 -24.76 -2.00
N ALA A 75 -2.23 -23.56 -2.11
CA ALA A 75 -2.72 -22.49 -2.98
C ALA A 75 -1.54 -21.71 -3.58
N ASP A 76 -1.77 -21.00 -4.67
CA ASP A 76 -0.76 -20.10 -5.25
C ASP A 76 -1.31 -18.73 -5.64
N SER A 77 -0.38 -17.80 -5.84
CA SER A 77 -0.65 -16.43 -6.21
C SER A 77 0.44 -15.89 -7.13
N THR A 78 0.05 -15.11 -8.14
CA THR A 78 0.98 -14.37 -9.00
C THR A 78 1.36 -13.00 -8.42
N ASP A 79 0.54 -12.47 -7.51
CA ASP A 79 0.62 -11.08 -7.05
C ASP A 79 0.72 -10.93 -5.51
N ALA A 80 0.86 -12.04 -4.78
CA ALA A 80 0.84 -12.15 -3.32
C ALA A 80 -0.51 -11.86 -2.64
N GLN A 81 -1.49 -11.31 -3.36
CA GLN A 81 -2.73 -10.78 -2.79
C GLN A 81 -3.91 -11.71 -3.06
N HIS A 82 -4.04 -12.21 -4.29
CA HIS A 82 -5.11 -13.09 -4.70
C HIS A 82 -4.61 -14.53 -4.74
N TRP A 83 -5.22 -15.39 -3.92
CA TRP A 83 -4.80 -16.79 -3.76
C TRP A 83 -5.83 -17.76 -4.35
N GLU A 84 -5.38 -18.52 -5.34
CA GLU A 84 -6.21 -19.40 -6.17
C GLU A 84 -5.60 -20.83 -6.28
N HIS A 85 -6.14 -21.63 -7.19
CA HIS A 85 -5.72 -23.01 -7.49
C HIS A 85 -5.66 -23.94 -6.27
N THR A 86 -6.58 -23.72 -5.34
CA THR A 86 -6.59 -24.44 -4.06
C THR A 86 -6.91 -25.92 -4.22
N ARG A 87 -6.09 -26.78 -3.62
CA ARG A 87 -6.34 -28.24 -3.58
C ARG A 87 -5.83 -28.87 -2.29
N GLU A 88 -6.43 -29.98 -1.91
CA GLU A 88 -5.91 -30.86 -0.87
C GLU A 88 -4.63 -31.55 -1.34
N ILE A 89 -3.65 -31.65 -0.44
CA ILE A 89 -2.38 -32.34 -0.67
C ILE A 89 -2.24 -33.58 0.21
N LEU A 90 -2.61 -33.46 1.50
CA LEU A 90 -2.40 -34.53 2.48
C LEU A 90 -3.41 -34.44 3.62
N ALA A 91 -4.16 -35.51 3.87
CA ALA A 91 -4.98 -35.61 5.07
C ALA A 91 -4.12 -35.91 6.30
N ILE A 92 -4.24 -35.09 7.36
CA ILE A 92 -3.40 -35.19 8.58
C ILE A 92 -4.20 -35.54 9.84
N GLY A 93 -5.53 -35.60 9.76
CA GLY A 93 -6.35 -36.17 10.81
C GLY A 93 -6.86 -35.13 11.79
N LYS A 94 -6.56 -35.27 13.09
CA LYS A 94 -6.99 -34.31 14.14
C LYS A 94 -5.91 -33.28 14.49
N ASP A 95 -4.84 -33.26 13.72
CA ASP A 95 -3.60 -32.56 14.04
C ASP A 95 -3.47 -31.22 13.32
N LEU A 96 -2.71 -30.31 13.92
CA LEU A 96 -2.53 -28.96 13.38
C LEU A 96 -1.51 -28.89 12.22
N GLY A 97 -0.73 -29.94 11.95
CA GLY A 97 0.09 -30.07 10.74
C GLY A 97 1.35 -29.22 10.65
N THR A 98 1.34 -27.95 11.03
CA THR A 98 2.49 -27.02 10.92
C THR A 98 3.37 -27.25 9.66
N PRO A 99 2.79 -27.20 8.45
CA PRO A 99 3.47 -27.62 7.23
C PRO A 99 4.63 -26.67 6.87
N ARG A 100 5.69 -27.25 6.31
CA ARG A 100 6.89 -26.53 5.84
C ARG A 100 7.41 -27.19 4.56
N ILE A 101 7.63 -26.36 3.56
CA ILE A 101 8.12 -26.77 2.24
C ILE A 101 9.64 -26.68 2.26
N PHE A 102 10.29 -27.73 1.80
CA PHE A 102 11.71 -27.72 1.49
C PHE A 102 11.91 -28.04 0.01
N ILE A 103 12.66 -27.18 -0.67
CA ILE A 103 13.06 -27.37 -2.07
C ILE A 103 14.58 -27.32 -2.14
N HIS A 104 15.18 -28.37 -2.68
CA HIS A 104 16.61 -28.41 -2.98
C HIS A 104 16.82 -29.15 -4.30
N GLU A 105 17.40 -28.47 -5.28
CA GLU A 105 17.50 -28.93 -6.67
C GLU A 105 16.12 -29.38 -7.22
N SER A 106 15.96 -30.66 -7.57
CA SER A 106 14.69 -31.24 -8.03
C SER A 106 13.89 -31.92 -6.92
N THR A 107 14.39 -31.90 -5.68
CA THR A 107 13.74 -32.57 -4.54
C THR A 107 12.79 -31.60 -3.86
N ILE A 108 11.52 -31.97 -3.78
CA ILE A 108 10.50 -31.24 -3.02
C ILE A 108 10.00 -32.14 -1.91
N ARG A 109 10.02 -31.60 -0.70
CA ARG A 109 9.52 -32.27 0.50
C ARG A 109 8.60 -31.38 1.29
N LEU A 110 7.60 -32.02 1.88
CA LEU A 110 6.71 -31.41 2.84
C LEU A 110 7.00 -32.00 4.21
N TYR A 111 7.46 -31.15 5.13
CA TYR A 111 7.64 -31.48 6.53
C TYR A 111 6.41 -31.00 7.30
N TYR A 112 5.97 -31.77 8.27
CA TYR A 112 4.76 -31.47 9.06
C TYR A 112 4.82 -32.19 10.41
N SER A 113 4.00 -31.73 11.34
CA SER A 113 3.86 -32.32 12.67
C SER A 113 2.59 -33.12 12.76
N LYS A 114 2.67 -34.31 13.37
CA LYS A 114 1.54 -35.23 13.53
C LYS A 114 1.61 -35.89 14.90
N GLN A 115 0.47 -36.13 15.52
CA GLN A 115 0.42 -36.79 16.82
C GLN A 115 0.61 -38.30 16.66
N PHE A 116 1.51 -38.86 17.47
CA PHE A 116 1.75 -40.29 17.58
C PHE A 116 1.96 -40.63 19.05
N ASN A 117 1.23 -41.63 19.57
CA ASN A 117 1.28 -42.03 20.97
C ASN A 117 1.14 -40.87 21.99
N ASN A 118 0.18 -39.97 21.75
CA ASN A 118 -0.13 -38.78 22.57
C ASN A 118 0.94 -37.66 22.57
N SER A 119 1.96 -37.72 21.72
CA SER A 119 2.92 -36.63 21.53
C SER A 119 3.01 -36.22 20.07
N TYR A 120 3.39 -34.97 19.77
CA TYR A 120 3.71 -34.55 18.41
C TYR A 120 5.11 -35.00 18.00
N HIS A 121 5.20 -35.48 16.75
CA HIS A 121 6.43 -35.86 16.08
C HIS A 121 6.50 -35.14 14.73
N VAL A 122 7.72 -34.97 14.23
CA VAL A 122 7.97 -34.40 12.90
C VAL A 122 8.06 -35.53 11.88
N TYR A 123 7.30 -35.39 10.80
CA TYR A 123 7.31 -36.27 9.64
C TYR A 123 7.66 -35.51 8.36
N SER A 124 8.03 -36.25 7.32
CA SER A 124 8.15 -35.74 5.96
C SER A 124 7.51 -36.68 4.93
N VAL A 125 7.11 -36.11 3.80
CA VAL A 125 6.67 -36.81 2.59
C VAL A 125 7.37 -36.22 1.37
N SER A 126 7.52 -37.01 0.31
CA SER A 126 8.10 -36.53 -0.95
C SER A 126 7.01 -36.03 -1.86
N CYS A 127 7.26 -34.92 -2.57
CA CYS A 127 6.29 -34.32 -3.47
C CYS A 127 6.88 -34.09 -4.87
N SER A 128 6.02 -34.11 -5.88
CA SER A 128 6.37 -33.69 -7.23
C SER A 128 6.31 -32.15 -7.39
N PRO A 129 6.84 -31.57 -8.49
CA PRO A 129 6.83 -30.12 -8.76
C PRO A 129 5.47 -29.42 -8.70
N ASP A 130 4.40 -30.17 -8.98
CA ASP A 130 3.01 -29.75 -8.84
C ASP A 130 2.48 -29.95 -7.41
N PHE A 131 3.36 -30.13 -6.41
CA PHE A 131 3.00 -30.36 -5.00
C PHE A 131 2.05 -31.54 -4.77
N THR A 132 2.02 -32.53 -5.67
CA THR A 132 1.36 -33.80 -5.38
C THR A 132 2.30 -34.63 -4.52
N CYS A 133 1.94 -34.88 -3.26
CA CYS A 133 2.79 -35.60 -2.31
C CYS A 133 2.44 -37.09 -2.25
N ASP A 134 3.44 -37.94 -1.96
CA ASP A 134 3.20 -39.31 -1.58
C ASP A 134 2.57 -39.40 -0.17
N HIS A 135 2.04 -40.58 0.17
CA HIS A 135 1.45 -40.86 1.48
C HIS A 135 2.37 -41.73 2.35
N ASN A 136 3.68 -41.61 2.14
CA ASN A 136 4.69 -42.41 2.84
C ASN A 136 5.32 -41.59 3.96
N ASP A 137 4.57 -41.41 5.05
CA ASP A 137 5.02 -40.70 6.25
C ASP A 137 6.40 -41.23 6.72
N ARG A 138 7.45 -40.43 6.56
CA ARG A 138 8.77 -40.71 7.12
C ARG A 138 8.95 -39.97 8.44
N LEU A 139 9.18 -40.69 9.52
CA LEU A 139 9.50 -40.08 10.81
C LEU A 139 10.87 -39.41 10.76
N GLU A 140 10.92 -38.11 11.05
CA GLU A 140 12.14 -37.30 11.05
C GLU A 140 12.64 -37.05 12.48
N LEU A 141 11.75 -36.70 13.40
CA LEU A 141 12.13 -36.36 14.76
C LEU A 141 11.04 -36.76 15.76
N SER A 142 11.47 -37.35 16.87
CA SER A 142 10.62 -37.73 18.01
C SER A 142 11.03 -37.01 19.28
N PRO A 143 10.11 -36.74 20.23
CA PRO A 143 10.45 -36.24 21.56
C PRO A 143 11.46 -37.15 22.27
N VAL A 144 12.29 -36.58 23.14
CA VAL A 144 13.29 -37.34 23.91
C VAL A 144 13.02 -37.21 25.41
N VAL A 145 12.77 -38.33 26.06
CA VAL A 145 12.50 -38.34 27.50
C VAL A 145 13.68 -37.74 28.27
N GLY A 146 13.38 -36.80 29.17
CA GLY A 146 14.38 -36.16 30.03
C GLY A 146 14.98 -34.87 29.47
N THR A 147 14.79 -34.53 28.19
CA THR A 147 15.28 -33.29 27.57
C THR A 147 14.24 -32.17 27.65
N TRP A 148 14.48 -31.04 26.98
CA TRP A 148 13.60 -29.86 26.97
C TRP A 148 12.44 -29.98 25.98
N ASP A 149 12.52 -30.93 25.06
CA ASP A 149 11.58 -31.30 24.00
C ASP A 149 10.99 -32.70 24.26
N ALA A 150 10.74 -33.03 25.53
CA ALA A 150 10.39 -34.38 25.95
C ALA A 150 8.93 -34.75 25.72
N ASP A 151 8.04 -33.75 25.64
CA ASP A 151 6.60 -33.96 25.55
C ASP A 151 6.14 -33.88 24.08
N ASP A 152 6.62 -32.89 23.31
CA ASP A 152 6.27 -32.71 21.90
C ASP A 152 7.43 -32.14 21.09
N VAL A 153 7.50 -32.49 19.79
CA VAL A 153 8.29 -31.79 18.77
C VAL A 153 7.39 -31.41 17.59
N ALA A 154 7.48 -30.16 17.13
CA ALA A 154 6.60 -29.59 16.11
C ALA A 154 7.28 -28.48 15.28
N SER A 155 6.52 -27.88 14.35
CA SER A 155 6.90 -26.70 13.55
C SER A 155 8.29 -26.81 12.87
N PRO A 156 8.52 -27.85 12.04
CA PRO A 156 9.85 -28.18 11.51
C PRO A 156 10.29 -27.27 10.36
N PHE A 157 11.31 -26.43 10.52
CA PHE A 157 11.89 -25.66 9.42
C PHE A 157 13.23 -26.23 8.97
N LEU A 158 13.31 -26.60 7.69
CA LEU A 158 14.49 -27.20 7.08
C LEU A 158 15.16 -26.23 6.11
N PHE A 159 16.49 -26.16 6.16
CA PHE A 159 17.31 -25.53 5.13
C PHE A 159 18.66 -26.25 4.99
N GLU A 160 19.36 -25.97 3.89
CA GLU A 160 20.67 -26.52 3.60
C GLU A 160 21.71 -25.40 3.54
N GLU A 161 22.88 -25.63 4.13
CA GLU A 161 24.02 -24.72 4.07
C GLU A 161 25.32 -25.53 3.95
N LYS A 162 26.06 -25.30 2.85
CA LYS A 162 27.39 -25.87 2.59
C LYS A 162 27.44 -27.41 2.75
N GLY A 163 26.43 -28.10 2.25
CA GLY A 163 26.27 -29.55 2.31
C GLY A 163 25.76 -30.10 3.64
N THR A 164 25.39 -29.23 4.59
CA THR A 164 24.78 -29.63 5.87
C THR A 164 23.32 -29.22 5.90
N TYR A 165 22.44 -30.17 6.19
CA TYR A 165 21.02 -29.91 6.40
C TYR A 165 20.78 -29.54 7.86
N TRP A 166 20.01 -28.48 8.09
CA TRP A 166 19.66 -27.97 9.40
C TRP A 166 18.15 -28.01 9.59
N LEU A 167 17.72 -28.68 10.65
CA LEU A 167 16.32 -28.74 11.08
C LEU A 167 16.16 -27.89 12.34
N LEU A 168 15.49 -26.75 12.21
CA LEU A 168 14.95 -26.03 13.35
C LEU A 168 13.58 -26.59 13.69
N TYR A 169 13.30 -26.70 14.98
CA TYR A 169 12.04 -27.27 15.42
C TYR A 169 11.63 -26.69 16.76
N SER A 170 10.33 -26.69 16.99
CA SER A 170 9.75 -26.35 18.28
C SER A 170 9.68 -27.58 19.16
N GLY A 171 10.08 -27.45 20.42
CA GLY A 171 9.97 -28.49 21.43
C GLY A 171 9.17 -28.02 22.63
N TRP A 172 8.36 -28.91 23.19
CA TRP A 172 7.53 -28.64 24.35
C TRP A 172 8.00 -29.45 25.56
N LYS A 173 8.04 -28.75 26.69
CA LYS A 173 8.08 -29.32 28.04
C LYS A 173 7.67 -28.29 29.07
N ASN A 174 6.96 -28.72 30.11
CA ASN A 174 6.54 -27.88 31.24
C ASN A 174 5.77 -26.62 30.82
N ASN A 175 4.83 -26.75 29.88
CA ASN A 175 3.98 -25.66 29.38
C ASN A 175 4.71 -24.49 28.69
N GLY A 176 5.75 -24.76 27.90
CA GLY A 176 6.39 -23.71 27.11
C GLY A 176 7.11 -24.21 25.88
N TRP A 177 6.74 -23.67 24.71
CA TRP A 177 7.42 -23.88 23.43
C TRP A 177 8.76 -23.16 23.42
N LYS A 178 9.77 -23.90 22.96
CA LYS A 178 11.15 -23.45 22.79
C LYS A 178 11.61 -23.88 21.41
N ILE A 179 12.62 -23.24 20.86
CA ILE A 179 13.16 -23.59 19.54
C ILE A 179 14.54 -24.21 19.73
N GLY A 180 14.79 -25.33 19.06
CA GLY A 180 16.10 -25.97 18.98
C GLY A 180 16.51 -26.25 17.55
N ALA A 181 17.75 -26.73 17.38
CA ALA A 181 18.29 -27.16 16.10
C ALA A 181 18.79 -28.60 16.15
N ALA A 182 18.72 -29.28 15.01
CA ALA A 182 19.44 -30.49 14.71
C ALA A 182 20.11 -30.33 13.33
N TYR A 183 21.17 -31.08 13.09
CA TYR A 183 21.85 -31.11 11.81
C TYR A 183 21.94 -32.53 11.26
N SER A 184 22.09 -32.64 9.95
CA SER A 184 22.13 -33.92 9.23
C SER A 184 22.98 -33.80 7.97
N ALA A 185 23.63 -34.90 7.57
CA ALA A 185 24.34 -35.00 6.30
C ALA A 185 23.42 -35.45 5.14
N ASP A 186 22.24 -35.98 5.44
CA ASP A 186 21.34 -36.63 4.47
C ASP A 186 19.87 -36.17 4.57
N ALA A 187 19.61 -35.11 5.33
CA ALA A 187 18.28 -34.56 5.62
C ALA A 187 17.32 -35.55 6.30
N HIS A 188 17.89 -36.55 6.99
CA HIS A 188 17.17 -37.75 7.35
C HIS A 188 17.55 -38.34 8.70
N ASN A 189 18.84 -38.36 8.99
CA ASN A 189 19.40 -38.80 10.25
C ASN A 189 19.88 -37.56 11.01
N TRP A 190 19.15 -37.20 12.06
CA TRP A 190 19.29 -35.93 12.75
C TRP A 190 20.10 -36.06 14.04
N ILE A 191 21.13 -35.20 14.18
CA ILE A 191 21.90 -35.03 15.42
C ILE A 191 21.49 -33.70 16.04
N ARG A 192 20.89 -33.74 17.24
CA ARG A 192 20.50 -32.54 17.98
C ARG A 192 21.72 -31.75 18.43
N CYS A 193 21.62 -30.42 18.39
CA CYS A 193 22.64 -29.57 18.98
C CYS A 193 22.67 -29.75 20.51
N PRO A 194 23.87 -29.87 21.11
CA PRO A 194 24.03 -30.07 22.55
C PRO A 194 23.56 -28.86 23.38
N ASN A 195 23.61 -27.66 22.80
CA ASN A 195 23.24 -26.41 23.46
C ASN A 195 21.76 -26.05 23.33
N ASN A 196 20.92 -26.96 22.82
CA ASN A 196 19.48 -26.71 22.74
C ASN A 196 18.85 -26.52 24.14
N PRO A 197 17.82 -25.68 24.27
CA PRO A 197 17.17 -24.90 23.21
C PRO A 197 17.91 -23.60 22.87
N ILE A 198 17.80 -23.18 21.61
CA ILE A 198 18.31 -21.90 21.08
C ILE A 198 17.46 -20.72 21.56
N ILE A 199 16.14 -20.85 21.46
CA ILE A 199 15.18 -19.84 21.93
C ILE A 199 14.38 -20.43 23.09
N SER A 200 14.45 -19.79 24.25
CA SER A 200 13.81 -20.26 25.48
C SER A 200 12.29 -20.05 25.53
N SER A 201 11.75 -19.25 24.61
CA SER A 201 10.32 -18.98 24.45
C SER A 201 10.04 -18.55 23.01
N GLY A 202 9.52 -19.46 22.20
CA GLY A 202 9.26 -19.25 20.79
C GLY A 202 8.71 -20.50 20.10
N ASP A 203 7.98 -20.31 19.00
CA ASP A 203 7.45 -21.37 18.14
C ASP A 203 7.44 -20.90 16.66
N GLY A 204 7.23 -21.83 15.73
CA GLY A 204 7.17 -21.59 14.30
C GLY A 204 8.45 -21.00 13.74
N PRO A 205 9.62 -21.65 13.92
CA PRO A 205 10.87 -21.15 13.37
C PRO A 205 10.77 -20.98 11.85
N PHE A 206 11.40 -19.92 11.36
CA PHE A 206 11.66 -19.67 9.95
C PHE A 206 13.04 -19.02 9.84
N MET A 207 13.92 -19.54 9.00
CA MET A 207 15.30 -19.06 8.90
C MET A 207 15.61 -18.57 7.49
N GLN A 208 16.32 -17.44 7.43
CA GLN A 208 16.85 -16.88 6.20
C GLN A 208 18.33 -16.55 6.37
N LYS A 209 19.09 -16.71 5.30
CA LYS A 209 20.49 -16.30 5.24
C LYS A 209 20.61 -14.84 4.81
N ASP A 210 21.36 -14.05 5.57
CA ASP A 210 21.74 -12.66 5.25
C ASP A 210 23.27 -12.52 5.24
N GLY A 211 23.86 -12.59 4.04
CA GLY A 211 25.31 -12.66 3.89
C GLY A 211 25.88 -13.92 4.54
N ASP A 212 26.77 -13.75 5.52
CA ASP A 212 27.36 -14.85 6.31
C ASP A 212 26.58 -15.14 7.61
N ARG A 213 25.49 -14.40 7.86
CA ARG A 213 24.67 -14.52 9.07
C ARG A 213 23.35 -15.21 8.75
N PHE A 214 22.70 -15.71 9.80
CA PHE A 214 21.39 -16.34 9.74
C PHE A 214 20.43 -15.58 10.62
N VAL A 215 19.29 -15.20 10.06
CA VAL A 215 18.21 -14.53 10.76
C VAL A 215 17.11 -15.55 11.02
N LEU A 216 16.78 -15.75 12.30
CA LEU A 216 15.71 -16.61 12.77
C LEU A 216 14.49 -15.76 13.12
N TYR A 217 13.39 -15.98 12.41
CA TYR A 217 12.07 -15.44 12.68
C TYR A 217 11.24 -16.49 13.41
N TYR A 218 10.46 -16.05 14.40
CA TYR A 218 9.58 -16.92 15.18
C TYR A 218 8.49 -16.12 15.86
N HIS A 219 7.40 -16.77 16.25
CA HIS A 219 6.33 -16.13 17.01
C HIS A 219 6.41 -16.50 18.48
N LYS A 220 5.86 -15.64 19.35
CA LYS A 220 5.81 -15.91 20.78
C LYS A 220 4.51 -16.64 21.18
N PRO A 221 4.59 -17.68 22.03
CA PRO A 221 3.40 -18.39 22.53
C PRO A 221 2.41 -17.51 23.31
N ASP A 222 2.85 -16.38 23.85
CA ASP A 222 2.01 -15.41 24.56
C ASP A 222 1.24 -14.45 23.63
N ALA A 223 1.33 -14.67 22.31
CA ALA A 223 0.75 -13.84 21.27
C ALA A 223 1.30 -12.41 21.17
N SER A 224 2.42 -12.07 21.82
CA SER A 224 3.00 -10.71 21.76
C SER A 224 3.46 -10.28 20.36
N GLY A 225 3.80 -11.24 19.50
CA GLY A 225 4.05 -10.97 18.09
C GLY A 225 5.03 -11.95 17.45
N ILE A 226 5.56 -11.52 16.30
CA ILE A 226 6.67 -12.16 15.59
C ILE A 226 7.94 -11.38 15.91
N PHE A 227 9.00 -12.11 16.20
CA PHE A 227 10.31 -11.61 16.58
C PHE A 227 11.36 -12.18 15.63
N LYS A 228 12.50 -11.50 15.57
CA LYS A 228 13.71 -11.98 14.91
C LYS A 228 14.90 -11.94 15.86
N THR A 229 15.85 -12.85 15.65
CA THR A 229 17.23 -12.78 16.18
C THR A 229 18.19 -13.21 15.08
N GLN A 230 19.47 -12.86 15.20
CA GLN A 230 20.48 -13.20 14.20
C GLN A 230 21.75 -13.76 14.81
N THR A 231 22.45 -14.60 14.06
CA THR A 231 23.79 -15.08 14.43
C THR A 231 24.85 -13.98 14.22
N GLY A 232 25.91 -14.01 15.02
CA GLY A 232 27.07 -13.13 14.81
C GLY A 232 27.96 -13.51 13.62
N SER A 233 27.87 -14.75 13.15
CA SER A 233 28.70 -15.37 12.11
C SER A 233 27.96 -16.56 11.48
N GLU A 234 28.71 -17.48 10.86
CA GLU A 234 28.16 -18.73 10.32
C GLU A 234 27.41 -19.56 11.37
N LEU A 235 26.51 -20.39 10.87
CA LEU A 235 25.67 -21.25 11.69
C LEU A 235 26.45 -22.48 12.19
N SER A 236 26.31 -22.75 13.48
CA SER A 236 26.81 -23.92 14.17
C SER A 236 25.97 -24.15 15.43
N CYS A 237 26.14 -25.29 16.10
CA CYS A 237 25.50 -25.52 17.40
C CYS A 237 25.98 -24.57 18.51
N ASP A 238 27.10 -23.88 18.31
CA ASP A 238 27.68 -22.91 19.26
C ASP A 238 27.41 -21.45 18.87
N SER A 239 26.61 -21.22 17.80
CA SER A 239 26.30 -19.88 17.31
C SER A 239 25.68 -19.02 18.41
N GLN A 240 26.24 -17.83 18.58
CA GLN A 240 25.71 -16.82 19.49
C GLN A 240 24.65 -15.99 18.77
N TRP A 241 23.53 -15.78 19.45
CA TRP A 241 22.36 -15.09 18.94
C TRP A 241 22.28 -13.68 19.54
N SER A 242 21.89 -12.71 18.72
CA SER A 242 21.62 -11.36 19.19
C SER A 242 20.39 -11.31 20.10
N GLU A 243 20.25 -10.20 20.80
CA GLU A 243 18.97 -9.86 21.42
C GLU A 243 17.83 -9.91 20.39
N SER A 244 16.67 -10.38 20.84
CA SER A 244 15.51 -10.56 19.99
C SER A 244 14.81 -9.21 19.76
N THR A 245 14.55 -8.87 18.51
CA THR A 245 13.85 -7.65 18.14
C THR A 245 12.46 -7.99 17.64
N HIS A 246 11.48 -7.16 18.00
CA HIS A 246 10.09 -7.31 17.57
C HIS A 246 9.93 -6.88 16.12
N VAL A 247 9.29 -7.71 15.29
CA VAL A 247 9.08 -7.45 13.85
C VAL A 247 7.69 -6.88 13.61
N ILE A 248 6.66 -7.53 14.17
CA ILE A 248 5.26 -7.12 14.02
C ILE A 248 4.41 -7.63 15.20
N ALA A 249 3.42 -6.83 15.61
CA ALA A 249 2.48 -7.13 16.70
C ALA A 249 1.08 -7.39 16.14
N LYS A 250 0.27 -8.09 16.93
CA LYS A 250 -1.18 -8.09 16.76
C LYS A 250 -1.74 -6.69 17.02
N GLU A 251 -2.64 -6.23 16.16
CA GLU A 251 -3.19 -4.86 16.25
C GLU A 251 -4.57 -4.74 15.60
N LYS A 252 -4.82 -5.49 14.54
CA LYS A 252 -5.99 -5.31 13.68
C LYS A 252 -7.05 -6.36 14.02
N PRO A 253 -8.34 -6.11 13.70
CA PRO A 253 -9.42 -7.04 14.01
C PRO A 253 -9.17 -8.47 13.51
N TYR A 254 -8.46 -8.63 12.39
CA TYR A 254 -8.11 -9.91 11.78
C TYR A 254 -6.94 -10.66 12.43
N ASP A 255 -6.21 -10.04 13.38
CA ASP A 255 -5.07 -10.68 14.05
C ASP A 255 -4.96 -10.43 15.56
N VAL A 256 -5.96 -9.76 16.15
CA VAL A 256 -5.95 -9.30 17.55
C VAL A 256 -5.84 -10.42 18.58
N ASN A 257 -6.24 -11.65 18.23
CA ASN A 257 -6.25 -12.78 19.16
C ASN A 257 -4.97 -13.61 19.11
N HIS A 258 -4.24 -13.64 17.98
CA HIS A 258 -2.90 -14.27 17.86
C HIS A 258 -2.27 -14.04 16.48
N ILE A 259 -0.93 -14.16 16.39
CA ILE A 259 -0.18 -14.23 15.13
C ILE A 259 0.87 -15.33 15.21
N ILE A 260 1.00 -16.14 14.15
CA ILE A 260 1.83 -17.35 14.13
C ILE A 260 2.43 -17.63 12.74
N ALA A 261 3.37 -18.58 12.68
CA ALA A 261 3.89 -19.17 11.45
C ALA A 261 4.42 -18.16 10.41
N PRO A 262 5.46 -17.37 10.74
CA PRO A 262 6.04 -16.41 9.82
C PRO A 262 6.68 -17.10 8.60
N SER A 263 6.58 -16.45 7.44
CA SER A 263 7.33 -16.76 6.21
C SER A 263 7.85 -15.46 5.61
N ILE A 264 9.17 -15.36 5.40
CA ILE A 264 9.83 -14.18 4.86
C ILE A 264 10.25 -14.43 3.41
N ILE A 265 9.93 -13.51 2.51
CA ILE A 265 10.25 -13.58 1.08
C ILE A 265 10.81 -12.24 0.63
N ASN A 266 12.02 -12.25 0.05
CA ASN A 266 12.62 -11.05 -0.54
C ASN A 266 12.41 -11.11 -2.06
N LYS A 267 11.71 -10.12 -2.63
CA LYS A 267 11.39 -10.05 -4.06
C LYS A 267 11.26 -8.59 -4.50
N ASP A 268 11.84 -8.25 -5.66
CA ASP A 268 11.74 -6.92 -6.29
C ASP A 268 12.09 -5.75 -5.37
N GLU A 269 13.17 -5.86 -4.60
CA GLU A 269 13.61 -4.86 -3.59
C GLU A 269 12.64 -4.67 -2.39
N HIS A 270 11.59 -5.49 -2.30
CA HIS A 270 10.66 -5.54 -1.18
C HIS A 270 10.82 -6.84 -0.38
N THR A 271 10.48 -6.75 0.89
CA THR A 271 10.36 -7.93 1.75
C THR A 271 8.92 -8.15 2.13
N TYR A 272 8.42 -9.34 1.84
CA TYR A 272 7.10 -9.82 2.25
C TYR A 272 7.24 -10.67 3.51
N LEU A 273 6.34 -10.44 4.46
CA LEU A 273 6.09 -11.31 5.60
C LEU A 273 4.66 -11.85 5.47
N PHE A 274 4.55 -13.15 5.30
CA PHE A 274 3.27 -13.87 5.44
C PHE A 274 3.17 -14.51 6.82
N TYR A 275 2.02 -14.40 7.46
CA TYR A 275 1.76 -15.06 8.74
C TYR A 275 0.28 -15.41 8.88
N SER A 276 -0.05 -16.33 9.80
CA SER A 276 -1.45 -16.59 10.14
C SER A 276 -1.90 -15.69 11.29
N GLY A 277 -2.95 -14.89 11.07
CA GLY A 277 -3.56 -14.01 12.07
C GLY A 277 -4.89 -14.57 12.56
N ARG A 278 -5.16 -14.49 13.87
CA ARG A 278 -6.43 -14.92 14.46
C ARG A 278 -7.29 -13.71 14.81
N ASP A 279 -8.47 -13.66 14.22
CA ASP A 279 -9.39 -12.53 14.35
C ASP A 279 -10.19 -12.55 15.66
N THR A 280 -11.06 -11.55 15.85
CA THR A 280 -11.96 -11.41 17.00
C THR A 280 -12.91 -12.58 17.22
N GLU A 281 -13.25 -13.34 16.17
CA GLU A 281 -14.14 -14.49 16.20
C GLU A 281 -13.40 -15.83 16.36
N ASN A 282 -12.07 -15.77 16.51
CA ASN A 282 -11.14 -16.91 16.54
C ASN A 282 -10.99 -17.66 15.20
N ILE A 283 -11.29 -16.99 14.09
CA ILE A 283 -11.02 -17.49 12.74
C ILE A 283 -9.59 -17.09 12.36
N TRP A 284 -8.89 -18.01 11.71
CA TRP A 284 -7.53 -17.79 11.23
C TRP A 284 -7.52 -17.38 9.76
N HIS A 285 -6.63 -16.43 9.45
CA HIS A 285 -6.48 -15.80 8.14
C HIS A 285 -5.03 -15.78 7.71
N LEU A 286 -4.77 -15.77 6.41
CA LEU A 286 -3.45 -15.42 5.87
C LEU A 286 -3.32 -13.89 5.86
N ILE A 287 -2.22 -13.39 6.42
CA ILE A 287 -1.94 -11.96 6.51
C ILE A 287 -0.61 -11.65 5.82
N GLU A 288 -0.58 -10.57 5.05
CA GLU A 288 0.60 -10.02 4.40
C GLU A 288 1.09 -8.74 5.10
N ALA A 289 2.38 -8.62 5.32
CA ALA A 289 3.03 -7.37 5.70
C ALA A 289 4.27 -7.14 4.83
N THR A 290 4.64 -5.88 4.62
CA THR A 290 5.80 -5.48 3.81
C THR A 290 6.74 -4.55 4.57
N ASP A 291 7.99 -4.46 4.13
CA ASP A 291 9.02 -3.58 4.70
C ASP A 291 8.87 -2.10 4.31
N THR A 292 8.05 -1.82 3.30
CA THR A 292 7.69 -0.47 2.89
C THR A 292 6.31 -0.09 3.45
N PRO A 293 6.17 1.07 4.13
CA PRO A 293 4.85 1.57 4.47
C PRO A 293 4.05 1.75 3.17
N GLN A 294 2.85 1.18 3.10
CA GLN A 294 1.95 1.41 1.98
C GLN A 294 1.69 2.92 1.87
N GLU A 295 2.08 3.53 0.75
CA GLU A 295 1.75 4.93 0.47
C GLU A 295 0.24 5.02 0.26
N THR A 296 -0.49 5.30 1.35
CA THR A 296 -1.92 5.57 1.26
C THR A 296 -2.10 6.87 0.48
N THR A 297 -2.66 6.79 -0.72
CA THR A 297 -3.02 7.98 -1.50
C THR A 297 -4.48 8.29 -1.29
N PHE A 298 -4.81 9.54 -1.01
CA PHE A 298 -6.20 10.01 -0.96
C PHE A 298 -6.51 10.84 -2.18
N THR A 299 -7.63 10.55 -2.86
CA THR A 299 -7.98 11.22 -4.12
C THR A 299 -8.90 12.42 -3.88
N VAL A 300 -8.59 13.57 -4.48
CA VAL A 300 -9.44 14.76 -4.43
C VAL A 300 -9.87 15.12 -5.84
N ILE A 301 -11.19 15.15 -6.06
CA ILE A 301 -11.79 15.62 -7.30
C ILE A 301 -12.09 17.11 -7.13
N LEU A 302 -11.52 17.93 -8.03
CA LEU A 302 -11.66 19.38 -8.05
C LEU A 302 -12.51 19.79 -9.26
N PRO A 303 -13.77 20.19 -9.04
CA PRO A 303 -14.67 20.54 -10.12
C PRO A 303 -14.31 21.89 -10.77
N GLY A 304 -14.82 22.12 -11.98
CA GLY A 304 -14.59 23.30 -12.79
C GLY A 304 -15.39 24.54 -12.42
N PHE A 305 -15.17 25.63 -13.16
CA PHE A 305 -15.85 26.92 -12.96
C PHE A 305 -17.38 26.76 -13.01
N GLY A 306 -18.08 27.24 -11.99
CA GLY A 306 -19.55 27.20 -11.94
C GLY A 306 -20.17 25.87 -11.49
N ALA A 307 -19.37 24.83 -11.25
CA ALA A 307 -19.87 23.50 -10.89
C ALA A 307 -20.29 23.36 -9.42
N SER A 308 -19.88 24.31 -8.56
CA SER A 308 -20.24 24.35 -7.15
C SER A 308 -21.25 25.47 -6.86
N TRP A 309 -22.16 25.22 -5.92
CA TRP A 309 -23.21 26.13 -5.50
C TRP A 309 -23.31 26.24 -3.97
N ASN A 310 -23.57 27.46 -3.51
CA ASN A 310 -24.03 27.73 -2.16
C ASN A 310 -25.03 28.89 -2.17
N LYS A 311 -26.21 28.68 -1.56
CA LYS A 311 -27.29 29.67 -1.54
C LYS A 311 -26.89 30.97 -0.84
N GLU A 312 -26.29 30.87 0.33
CA GLU A 312 -25.89 32.04 1.13
C GLU A 312 -24.79 32.84 0.44
N ALA A 313 -23.87 32.15 -0.23
CA ALA A 313 -22.79 32.79 -0.95
C ALA A 313 -23.27 33.51 -2.21
N LEU A 314 -24.14 32.87 -3.00
CA LEU A 314 -24.56 33.37 -4.31
C LEU A 314 -25.76 34.32 -4.27
N LEU A 315 -26.74 34.09 -3.39
CA LEU A 315 -27.93 34.96 -3.29
C LEU A 315 -27.78 36.04 -2.21
N HIS A 316 -27.06 35.74 -1.13
CA HIS A 316 -26.93 36.63 0.02
C HIS A 316 -25.54 37.27 0.15
N ARG A 317 -24.59 36.93 -0.73
CA ARG A 317 -23.22 37.49 -0.78
C ARG A 317 -22.44 37.29 0.52
N LYS A 318 -22.73 36.20 1.22
CA LYS A 318 -21.99 35.82 2.43
C LYS A 318 -20.71 35.08 2.06
N ILE A 319 -19.66 35.27 2.85
CA ILE A 319 -18.50 34.40 2.82
C ILE A 319 -18.87 33.16 3.63
N VAL A 320 -18.75 31.99 3.00
CA VAL A 320 -19.06 30.70 3.61
C VAL A 320 -17.88 29.75 3.38
N PRO A 321 -17.60 28.82 4.30
CA PRO A 321 -16.51 27.87 4.15
C PRO A 321 -16.80 26.82 3.06
N ALA A 322 -15.76 26.25 2.45
CA ALA A 322 -15.84 25.23 1.39
C ALA A 322 -16.73 24.04 1.77
N GLN A 323 -16.70 23.63 3.05
CA GLN A 323 -17.52 22.54 3.56
C GLN A 323 -19.04 22.76 3.42
N ASP A 324 -19.49 23.99 3.16
CA ASP A 324 -20.89 24.33 2.92
C ASP A 324 -21.23 24.44 1.42
N TRP A 325 -20.22 24.40 0.54
CA TRP A 325 -20.42 24.32 -0.90
C TRP A 325 -20.75 22.89 -1.32
N ARG A 326 -21.64 22.76 -2.29
CA ARG A 326 -22.04 21.46 -2.85
C ARG A 326 -21.97 21.53 -4.37
N MET A 327 -21.92 20.37 -5.01
CA MET A 327 -22.12 20.32 -6.46
C MET A 327 -23.51 20.82 -6.84
N VAL A 328 -23.55 21.49 -7.98
CA VAL A 328 -24.81 21.87 -8.61
C VAL A 328 -25.55 20.59 -9.05
N PRO A 329 -26.84 20.40 -8.72
CA PRO A 329 -27.53 19.12 -8.95
C PRO A 329 -27.67 18.65 -10.41
N PHE A 330 -27.50 19.56 -11.37
CA PHE A 330 -27.62 19.27 -12.82
C PHE A 330 -26.25 19.13 -13.52
N VAL A 331 -25.17 19.10 -12.76
CA VAL A 331 -23.80 18.87 -13.27
C VAL A 331 -23.53 17.36 -13.18
N HIS A 332 -23.36 16.73 -14.34
CA HIS A 332 -23.25 15.27 -14.50
C HIS A 332 -21.89 14.83 -15.07
N GLU A 333 -21.00 15.79 -15.35
CA GLU A 333 -19.70 15.57 -15.97
C GLU A 333 -18.75 14.69 -15.13
N TYR A 334 -19.06 14.51 -13.84
CA TYR A 334 -18.26 13.71 -12.91
C TYR A 334 -18.88 12.34 -12.61
N ASP A 335 -20.13 12.10 -13.04
CA ASP A 335 -20.89 10.89 -12.66
C ASP A 335 -20.17 9.62 -13.09
N GLY A 336 -19.66 9.55 -14.33
CA GLY A 336 -18.93 8.38 -14.81
C GLY A 336 -17.63 8.08 -14.02
N LEU A 337 -16.95 9.10 -13.50
CA LEU A 337 -15.79 8.90 -12.62
C LEU A 337 -16.23 8.36 -11.26
N LEU A 338 -17.30 8.91 -10.69
CA LEU A 338 -17.84 8.47 -9.41
C LEU A 338 -18.42 7.04 -9.49
N GLU A 339 -19.08 6.69 -10.60
CA GLU A 339 -19.55 5.33 -10.89
C GLU A 339 -18.38 4.35 -10.98
N THR A 340 -17.27 4.75 -11.60
CA THR A 340 -16.04 3.95 -11.64
C THR A 340 -15.46 3.74 -10.24
N PHE A 341 -15.42 4.78 -9.41
CA PHE A 341 -14.95 4.67 -8.02
C PHE A 341 -15.82 3.72 -7.20
N ASN A 342 -17.15 3.78 -7.37
CA ASN A 342 -18.08 2.86 -6.72
C ASN A 342 -17.89 1.41 -7.20
N ALA A 343 -17.67 1.20 -8.50
CA ALA A 343 -17.37 -0.12 -9.07
C ALA A 343 -16.04 -0.71 -8.54
N LEU A 344 -15.09 0.15 -8.15
CA LEU A 344 -13.83 -0.21 -7.50
C LEU A 344 -13.94 -0.28 -5.96
N HIS A 345 -15.17 -0.19 -5.40
CA HIS A 345 -15.43 -0.22 -3.96
C HIS A 345 -14.74 0.89 -3.14
N LEU A 346 -14.34 1.99 -3.79
CA LEU A 346 -13.81 3.17 -3.12
C LEU A 346 -14.95 3.93 -2.44
N LYS A 347 -14.71 4.43 -1.21
CA LYS A 347 -15.70 5.13 -0.41
C LYS A 347 -15.34 6.61 -0.26
N GLU A 348 -16.33 7.47 -0.46
CA GLU A 348 -16.18 8.91 -0.21
C GLU A 348 -15.90 9.17 1.29
N GLY A 349 -14.93 10.02 1.58
CA GLY A 349 -14.46 10.34 2.93
C GLY A 349 -13.27 9.48 3.39
N SER A 350 -13.21 8.20 3.01
CA SER A 350 -12.04 7.35 3.31
C SER A 350 -11.02 7.32 2.18
N ASP A 351 -11.45 7.18 0.93
CA ASP A 351 -10.55 6.95 -0.21
C ASP A 351 -10.47 8.16 -1.14
N TYR A 352 -11.58 8.87 -1.28
CA TYR A 352 -11.65 10.09 -2.08
C TYR A 352 -12.59 11.14 -1.48
N MET A 353 -12.50 12.37 -1.97
CA MET A 353 -13.54 13.39 -1.75
C MET A 353 -13.75 14.25 -3.00
N LEU A 354 -14.97 14.77 -3.12
CA LEU A 354 -15.29 15.83 -4.06
C LEU A 354 -15.21 17.19 -3.35
N PHE A 355 -14.17 17.97 -3.64
CA PHE A 355 -13.97 19.26 -2.98
C PHE A 355 -14.69 20.37 -3.75
N SER A 356 -15.91 20.69 -3.34
CA SER A 356 -16.66 21.86 -3.84
C SER A 356 -16.16 23.15 -3.19
N TYR A 357 -16.03 24.23 -3.96
CA TYR A 357 -15.42 25.49 -3.50
C TYR A 357 -16.05 26.73 -4.15
N ASP A 358 -15.75 27.90 -3.59
CA ASP A 358 -16.19 29.19 -4.15
C ASP A 358 -15.36 29.57 -5.39
N TRP A 359 -15.82 29.14 -6.56
CA TRP A 359 -15.18 29.39 -7.85
C TRP A 359 -15.09 30.87 -8.25
N ARG A 360 -15.69 31.79 -7.49
CA ARG A 360 -15.62 33.25 -7.73
C ARG A 360 -14.33 33.87 -7.21
N ARG A 361 -13.72 33.25 -6.19
CA ARG A 361 -12.53 33.74 -5.48
C ARG A 361 -11.25 33.46 -6.25
N ARG A 362 -10.14 34.06 -5.82
CA ARG A 362 -8.83 33.81 -6.43
C ARG A 362 -8.49 32.31 -6.29
N VAL A 363 -7.84 31.75 -7.31
CA VAL A 363 -7.49 30.32 -7.34
C VAL A 363 -6.61 29.94 -6.13
N GLU A 364 -5.71 30.85 -5.74
CA GLU A 364 -4.85 30.67 -4.58
C GLU A 364 -5.64 30.51 -3.27
N GLU A 365 -6.72 31.27 -3.09
CA GLU A 365 -7.57 31.17 -1.90
C GLU A 365 -8.27 29.80 -1.84
N SER A 366 -8.73 29.28 -2.98
CA SER A 366 -9.33 27.95 -3.06
C SER A 366 -8.31 26.83 -2.79
N ALA A 367 -7.04 27.01 -3.19
CA ALA A 367 -5.97 26.07 -2.87
C ALA A 367 -5.63 26.05 -1.37
N ASP A 368 -5.64 27.22 -0.72
CA ASP A 368 -5.44 27.32 0.73
C ASP A 368 -6.59 26.69 1.53
N GLU A 369 -7.81 26.84 1.02
CA GLU A 369 -8.99 26.21 1.59
C GLU A 369 -8.94 24.68 1.46
N LEU A 370 -8.51 24.17 0.29
CA LEU A 370 -8.27 22.73 0.08
C LEU A 370 -7.25 22.18 1.09
N TYR A 371 -6.12 22.88 1.28
CA TYR A 371 -5.12 22.49 2.28
C TYR A 371 -5.70 22.45 3.70
N THR A 372 -6.48 23.45 4.06
CA THR A 372 -7.13 23.52 5.37
C THR A 372 -8.13 22.38 5.57
N THR A 373 -8.90 22.04 4.53
CA THR A 373 -9.83 20.90 4.58
C THR A 373 -9.09 19.59 4.75
N LEU A 374 -8.07 19.30 3.93
CA LEU A 374 -7.26 18.08 4.05
C LEU A 374 -6.61 17.92 5.42
N LYS A 375 -6.10 19.02 5.99
CA LYS A 375 -5.53 19.06 7.34
C LYS A 375 -6.54 18.72 8.42
N ASN A 376 -7.80 19.10 8.23
CA ASN A 376 -8.87 18.90 9.21
C ASN A 376 -9.69 17.63 8.97
N THR A 377 -9.40 16.85 7.94
CA THR A 377 -10.11 15.60 7.62
C THR A 377 -9.11 14.45 7.46
N VAL A 378 -8.38 14.41 6.34
CA VAL A 378 -7.53 13.28 5.94
C VAL A 378 -6.33 13.13 6.86
N TRP A 379 -5.60 14.23 7.11
CA TRP A 379 -4.34 14.17 7.86
C TRP A 379 -4.49 14.11 9.38
N ILE A 380 -5.72 14.13 9.90
CA ILE A 380 -5.98 13.86 11.33
C ILE A 380 -5.65 12.41 11.66
N GLU A 381 -6.16 11.48 10.84
CA GLU A 381 -6.01 10.04 11.07
C GLU A 381 -4.80 9.47 10.32
N ARG A 382 -4.44 10.07 9.17
CA ARG A 382 -3.40 9.57 8.27
C ARG A 382 -2.39 10.67 7.91
N PRO A 383 -1.47 11.05 8.82
CA PRO A 383 -0.62 12.23 8.65
C PRO A 383 0.39 12.14 7.49
N ASN A 384 0.68 10.94 7.01
CA ASN A 384 1.64 10.69 5.92
C ASN A 384 0.98 10.45 4.56
N THR A 385 -0.35 10.55 4.47
CA THR A 385 -1.09 10.33 3.22
C THR A 385 -0.74 11.39 2.19
N LYS A 386 -0.28 10.97 1.01
CA LYS A 386 -0.12 11.85 -0.16
C LYS A 386 -1.44 12.00 -0.90
N ILE A 387 -1.57 13.09 -1.64
CA ILE A 387 -2.82 13.46 -2.30
C ILE A 387 -2.73 13.29 -3.81
N THR A 388 -3.67 12.56 -4.38
CA THR A 388 -3.90 12.50 -5.82
C THR A 388 -4.97 13.53 -6.19
N LEU A 389 -4.65 14.49 -7.05
CA LEU A 389 -5.54 15.59 -7.42
C LEU A 389 -6.07 15.36 -8.84
N ILE A 390 -7.39 15.33 -9.01
CA ILE A 390 -8.05 15.27 -10.32
C ILE A 390 -8.83 16.57 -10.51
N GLY A 391 -8.27 17.50 -11.28
CA GLY A 391 -8.87 18.81 -11.50
C GLY A 391 -9.41 19.01 -12.90
N HIS A 392 -10.68 19.35 -13.01
CA HIS A 392 -11.34 19.72 -14.27
C HIS A 392 -11.40 21.24 -14.41
N SER A 393 -11.02 21.78 -15.57
CA SER A 393 -11.13 23.22 -15.89
C SER A 393 -10.42 24.06 -14.81
N LEU A 394 -11.14 24.99 -14.15
CA LEU A 394 -10.65 25.78 -13.01
C LEU A 394 -10.08 24.92 -11.87
N GLY A 395 -10.69 23.77 -11.58
CA GLY A 395 -10.24 22.86 -10.52
C GLY A 395 -8.83 22.33 -10.76
N GLY A 396 -8.41 22.19 -12.01
CA GLY A 396 -7.01 21.85 -12.30
C GLY A 396 -6.03 22.98 -12.03
N LEU A 397 -6.45 24.25 -12.12
CA LEU A 397 -5.63 25.37 -11.64
C LEU A 397 -5.54 25.35 -10.12
N VAL A 398 -6.64 25.08 -9.41
CA VAL A 398 -6.62 24.92 -7.93
C VAL A 398 -5.65 23.82 -7.51
N GLY A 399 -5.73 22.64 -8.14
CA GLY A 399 -4.82 21.53 -7.87
C GLY A 399 -3.37 21.85 -8.20
N LYS A 400 -3.12 22.57 -9.30
CA LYS A 400 -1.78 23.05 -9.67
C LYS A 400 -1.21 24.00 -8.63
N ILE A 401 -1.97 25.01 -8.19
CA ILE A 401 -1.51 25.96 -7.17
C ILE A 401 -1.29 25.27 -5.83
N PHE A 402 -2.17 24.34 -5.43
CA PHE A 402 -1.97 23.52 -4.23
C PHE A 402 -0.64 22.75 -4.28
N ALA A 403 -0.38 22.03 -5.38
CA ALA A 403 0.85 21.25 -5.54
C ALA A 403 2.11 22.14 -5.52
N GLN A 404 2.03 23.36 -6.07
CA GLN A 404 3.11 24.34 -6.05
C GLN A 404 3.37 24.91 -4.65
N LYS A 405 2.31 25.21 -3.88
CA LYS A 405 2.42 25.76 -2.53
C LYS A 405 2.86 24.73 -1.49
N HIS A 406 2.57 23.45 -1.74
CA HIS A 406 2.81 22.36 -0.80
C HIS A 406 3.64 21.21 -1.43
N PRO A 407 4.93 21.45 -1.74
CA PRO A 407 5.79 20.44 -2.33
C PRO A 407 5.90 19.21 -1.40
N GLY A 408 5.80 18.02 -1.98
CA GLY A 408 5.88 16.74 -1.25
C GLY A 408 4.54 16.19 -0.73
N LEU A 409 3.46 16.98 -0.76
CA LEU A 409 2.12 16.51 -0.35
C LEU A 409 1.29 15.92 -1.50
N THR A 410 1.68 16.18 -2.75
CA THR A 410 0.99 15.68 -3.95
C THR A 410 1.69 14.44 -4.48
N ASP A 411 0.97 13.33 -4.58
CA ASP A 411 1.41 12.13 -5.29
C ASP A 411 1.32 12.37 -6.80
N ARG A 412 0.10 12.62 -7.28
CA ARG A 412 -0.21 12.84 -8.70
C ARG A 412 -1.16 14.02 -8.89
N LEU A 413 -0.99 14.74 -10.00
CA LEU A 413 -1.89 15.80 -10.44
C LEU A 413 -2.39 15.51 -11.86
N ILE A 414 -3.67 15.20 -12.00
CA ILE A 414 -4.37 14.99 -13.27
C ILE A 414 -5.20 16.24 -13.56
N THR A 415 -4.91 16.95 -14.65
CA THR A 415 -5.69 18.12 -15.06
C THR A 415 -6.44 17.87 -16.36
N VAL A 416 -7.74 18.17 -16.42
CA VAL A 416 -8.61 17.93 -17.58
C VAL A 416 -9.15 19.25 -18.10
N GLY A 417 -8.80 19.62 -19.33
CA GLY A 417 -9.29 20.88 -19.95
C GLY A 417 -8.88 22.16 -19.20
N THR A 418 -7.81 22.10 -18.41
CA THR A 418 -7.40 23.20 -17.53
C THR A 418 -6.70 24.32 -18.30
N PRO A 419 -7.10 25.59 -18.10
CA PRO A 419 -6.53 26.72 -18.83
C PRO A 419 -5.20 27.19 -18.23
N HIS A 420 -4.16 26.37 -18.40
CA HIS A 420 -2.81 26.61 -17.84
C HIS A 420 -2.17 27.95 -18.24
N ARG A 421 -2.66 28.59 -19.30
CA ARG A 421 -2.20 29.89 -19.81
C ARG A 421 -3.31 30.96 -19.86
N GLY A 422 -4.45 30.70 -19.20
CA GLY A 422 -5.62 31.56 -19.24
C GLY A 422 -6.52 31.36 -20.46
N ILE A 423 -7.64 32.09 -20.48
CA ILE A 423 -8.69 32.01 -21.50
C ILE A 423 -9.04 33.40 -22.04
N VAL A 424 -9.18 33.54 -23.36
CA VAL A 424 -9.48 34.83 -24.00
C VAL A 424 -10.86 35.38 -23.60
N GLN A 425 -11.77 34.51 -23.19
CA GLN A 425 -13.15 34.81 -22.84
C GLN A 425 -13.28 35.79 -21.66
N VAL A 426 -12.27 35.90 -20.79
CA VAL A 426 -12.31 36.83 -19.64
C VAL A 426 -11.88 38.25 -19.99
N TYR A 427 -11.36 38.50 -21.20
CA TYR A 427 -10.94 39.83 -21.65
C TYR A 427 -12.10 40.83 -21.68
N GLY A 428 -13.21 40.49 -22.35
CA GLY A 428 -14.40 41.35 -22.44
C GLY A 428 -15.00 41.74 -21.07
N PRO A 429 -15.22 40.76 -20.17
CA PRO A 429 -15.68 41.02 -18.80
C PRO A 429 -14.76 41.97 -18.01
N LEU A 430 -13.44 41.80 -18.14
CA LEU A 430 -12.47 42.55 -17.35
C LEU A 430 -12.16 43.95 -17.90
N GLU A 431 -12.11 44.12 -19.22
CA GLU A 431 -11.80 45.41 -19.84
C GLU A 431 -13.02 46.29 -20.03
N ALA A 432 -14.14 45.72 -20.49
CA ALA A 432 -15.33 46.48 -20.88
C ALA A 432 -16.56 46.17 -20.02
N GLY A 433 -16.52 45.13 -19.17
CA GLY A 433 -17.71 44.63 -18.49
C GLY A 433 -18.70 43.96 -19.44
N GLU A 434 -18.20 43.49 -20.59
CA GLU A 434 -19.00 42.86 -21.62
C GLU A 434 -19.04 41.34 -21.41
N LEU A 435 -20.25 40.81 -21.28
CA LEU A 435 -20.49 39.36 -21.31
C LEU A 435 -20.65 38.90 -22.77
N GLY A 436 -20.39 37.62 -23.03
CA GLY A 436 -20.53 37.06 -24.37
C GLY A 436 -21.95 37.22 -24.95
N LYS A 437 -22.07 37.14 -26.27
CA LYS A 437 -23.36 37.27 -27.00
C LYS A 437 -24.05 35.93 -27.29
N GLY A 438 -23.82 34.93 -26.43
CA GLY A 438 -24.43 33.61 -26.54
C GLY A 438 -25.92 33.60 -26.15
N ASN A 439 -26.57 32.45 -26.31
CA ASN A 439 -27.95 32.19 -25.87
C ASN A 439 -28.05 30.83 -25.15
N ASP A 440 -27.01 30.43 -24.43
CA ASP A 440 -26.96 29.18 -23.66
C ASP A 440 -27.23 29.40 -22.16
N LEU A 441 -27.32 28.30 -21.41
CA LEU A 441 -27.52 28.32 -19.94
C LEU A 441 -26.38 29.07 -19.23
N LEU A 442 -25.16 28.97 -19.74
CA LEU A 442 -23.99 29.65 -19.18
C LEU A 442 -24.13 31.17 -19.34
N TRP A 443 -24.53 31.64 -20.52
CA TRP A 443 -24.83 33.04 -20.79
C TRP A 443 -25.91 33.59 -19.85
N LEU A 444 -27.01 32.86 -19.68
CA LEU A 444 -28.08 33.26 -18.78
C LEU A 444 -27.57 33.31 -17.33
N GLY A 445 -26.80 32.31 -16.90
CA GLY A 445 -26.20 32.27 -15.56
C GLY A 445 -25.29 33.46 -15.28
N GLN A 446 -24.45 33.86 -16.24
CA GLN A 446 -23.59 35.03 -16.14
C GLN A 446 -24.40 36.33 -15.97
N HIS A 447 -25.50 36.49 -16.71
CA HIS A 447 -26.37 37.66 -16.62
C HIS A 447 -27.13 37.72 -15.29
N ILE A 448 -27.63 36.58 -14.79
CA ILE A 448 -28.26 36.49 -13.48
C ILE A 448 -27.26 36.87 -12.38
N LEU A 449 -26.05 36.32 -12.42
CA LEU A 449 -25.01 36.65 -11.44
C LEU A 449 -24.66 38.14 -11.47
N LEU A 450 -24.48 38.71 -12.66
CA LEU A 450 -24.23 40.15 -12.82
C LEU A 450 -25.36 40.98 -12.18
N ALA A 451 -26.62 40.62 -12.43
CA ALA A 451 -27.78 41.31 -11.88
C ALA A 451 -27.84 41.20 -10.34
N LEU A 452 -27.52 40.03 -9.77
CA LEU A 452 -27.49 39.80 -8.33
C LEU A 452 -26.35 40.55 -7.63
N GLU A 453 -25.19 40.65 -8.29
CA GLU A 453 -23.99 41.24 -7.71
C GLU A 453 -23.93 42.75 -7.84
N LYS A 454 -24.63 43.34 -8.83
CA LYS A 454 -24.58 44.78 -9.11
C LYS A 454 -25.06 45.61 -7.92
N LYS A 455 -24.22 46.54 -7.45
CA LYS A 455 -24.58 47.46 -6.35
C LYS A 455 -24.81 48.87 -6.88
N GLY A 456 -26.01 49.40 -6.62
CA GLY A 456 -26.35 50.78 -6.97
C GLY A 456 -26.09 51.09 -8.45
N VAL A 457 -25.19 52.03 -8.71
CA VAL A 457 -24.83 52.53 -10.05
C VAL A 457 -23.48 52.00 -10.56
N GLU A 458 -22.95 50.92 -9.95
CA GLU A 458 -21.73 50.28 -10.45
C GLU A 458 -21.85 49.94 -11.95
N THR A 459 -20.76 50.16 -12.69
CA THR A 459 -20.62 49.65 -14.06
C THR A 459 -20.51 48.13 -14.04
N HIS A 460 -20.87 47.45 -15.15
CA HIS A 460 -20.71 46.00 -15.23
C HIS A 460 -19.28 45.56 -15.00
N ARG A 461 -18.30 46.33 -15.49
CA ARG A 461 -16.87 46.11 -15.24
C ARG A 461 -16.58 46.10 -13.74
N GLN A 462 -16.97 47.16 -13.01
CA GLN A 462 -16.75 47.26 -11.57
C GLN A 462 -17.40 46.11 -10.80
N THR A 463 -18.64 45.75 -11.16
CA THR A 463 -19.35 44.64 -10.53
C THR A 463 -18.62 43.31 -10.78
N LEU A 464 -18.25 43.00 -12.02
CA LEU A 464 -17.57 41.74 -12.38
C LEU A 464 -16.18 41.63 -11.75
N THR A 465 -15.38 42.70 -11.79
CA THR A 465 -14.03 42.69 -11.17
C THR A 465 -14.09 42.53 -9.65
N ARG A 466 -15.15 43.02 -9.01
CA ARG A 466 -15.36 42.88 -7.56
C ARG A 466 -15.91 41.52 -7.18
N ALA A 467 -16.90 41.03 -7.93
CA ALA A 467 -17.63 39.81 -7.61
C ALA A 467 -16.92 38.52 -8.06
N LEU A 468 -16.09 38.62 -9.11
CA LEU A 468 -15.35 37.50 -9.68
C LEU A 468 -13.83 37.79 -9.78
N PRO A 469 -13.12 37.97 -8.65
CA PRO A 469 -11.66 38.10 -8.65
C PRO A 469 -10.92 36.99 -9.41
N VAL A 470 -11.51 35.79 -9.52
CA VAL A 470 -11.00 34.66 -10.33
C VAL A 470 -10.72 35.03 -11.79
N LEU A 471 -11.44 36.01 -12.36
CA LEU A 471 -11.27 36.39 -13.76
C LEU A 471 -9.85 36.89 -14.03
N PHE A 472 -9.22 37.57 -13.05
CA PHE A 472 -7.83 38.00 -13.16
C PHE A 472 -6.85 36.81 -13.21
N ASP A 473 -7.15 35.72 -12.50
CA ASP A 473 -6.34 34.48 -12.53
C ASP A 473 -6.52 33.68 -13.81
N LEU A 474 -7.59 33.94 -14.55
CA LEU A 474 -7.88 33.34 -15.85
C LEU A 474 -7.42 34.20 -17.03
N PHE A 475 -6.89 35.40 -16.77
CA PHE A 475 -6.47 36.31 -17.83
C PHE A 475 -5.29 35.71 -18.64
N PRO A 476 -5.27 35.82 -19.98
CA PRO A 476 -4.24 35.18 -20.80
C PRO A 476 -2.81 35.62 -20.49
N THR A 477 -1.87 34.67 -20.50
CA THR A 477 -0.41 34.90 -20.41
C THR A 477 0.30 34.74 -21.76
N TYR A 478 -0.41 35.04 -22.84
CA TYR A 478 0.07 34.95 -24.22
C TYR A 478 -0.55 36.05 -25.06
N ASP A 479 0.05 36.37 -26.19
CA ASP A 479 -0.48 37.40 -27.09
C ASP A 479 -1.75 36.88 -27.78
N PHE A 480 -2.88 37.57 -27.59
CA PHE A 480 -4.19 37.18 -28.12
C PHE A 480 -4.96 38.30 -28.80
N LEU A 481 -4.41 39.52 -28.80
CA LEU A 481 -5.02 40.71 -29.41
C LEU A 481 -4.24 41.12 -30.65
N ILE A 482 -4.98 41.63 -31.64
CA ILE A 482 -4.44 42.30 -32.82
C ILE A 482 -5.01 43.72 -32.88
N ASP A 483 -4.20 44.67 -33.34
CA ASP A 483 -4.67 46.02 -33.60
C ASP A 483 -5.37 46.12 -34.98
N GLN A 484 -5.86 47.31 -35.30
CA GLN A 484 -6.54 47.61 -36.58
C GLN A 484 -5.66 47.48 -37.84
N ASN A 485 -4.34 47.29 -37.67
CA ASN A 485 -3.38 47.06 -38.75
C ASN A 485 -2.87 45.60 -38.77
N ASP A 486 -3.61 44.67 -38.16
CA ASP A 486 -3.24 43.26 -38.00
C ASP A 486 -1.94 43.02 -37.24
N LYS A 487 -1.47 43.98 -36.44
CA LYS A 487 -0.28 43.81 -35.62
C LYS A 487 -0.64 43.24 -34.26
N THR A 488 0.03 42.17 -33.87
CA THR A 488 -0.11 41.56 -32.54
C THR A 488 0.23 42.55 -31.43
N ILE A 489 -0.67 42.65 -30.45
CA ILE A 489 -0.47 43.43 -29.22
C ILE A 489 0.06 42.47 -28.16
N SER A 490 1.24 42.80 -27.61
CA SER A 490 1.87 41.94 -26.62
C SER A 490 1.10 41.95 -25.30
N PHE A 491 0.89 40.78 -24.69
CA PHE A 491 0.18 40.65 -23.41
C PHE A 491 0.85 41.46 -22.31
N SER A 492 2.19 41.59 -22.33
CA SER A 492 2.95 42.36 -21.34
C SER A 492 2.71 43.87 -21.43
N SER A 493 2.10 44.35 -22.52
CA SER A 493 1.73 45.76 -22.69
C SER A 493 0.33 46.09 -22.16
N LEU A 494 -0.46 45.08 -21.78
CA LEU A 494 -1.82 45.26 -21.30
C LEU A 494 -1.84 45.75 -19.85
N SER A 495 -2.86 46.54 -19.50
CA SER A 495 -3.03 47.08 -18.15
C SER A 495 -3.40 46.00 -17.12
N ILE A 496 -4.07 44.94 -17.59
CA ILE A 496 -4.45 43.78 -16.80
C ILE A 496 -3.38 42.71 -17.01
N GLN A 497 -2.90 42.14 -15.91
CA GLN A 497 -1.87 41.11 -15.91
C GLN A 497 -2.30 39.92 -15.05
N ASN A 498 -1.90 38.73 -15.47
CA ASN A 498 -2.08 37.52 -14.68
C ASN A 498 -0.78 37.20 -13.94
N SER A 499 -0.77 37.42 -12.62
CA SER A 499 0.39 37.13 -11.79
C SER A 499 0.48 35.65 -11.34
N LEU A 500 -0.60 34.88 -11.52
CA LEU A 500 -0.71 33.52 -11.02
C LEU A 500 -0.12 32.49 -12.00
N LEU A 501 -0.43 32.62 -13.29
CA LEU A 501 -0.06 31.63 -14.32
C LEU A 501 1.35 31.84 -14.92
N ILE A 502 2.24 32.51 -14.18
CA ILE A 502 3.64 32.75 -14.55
C ILE A 502 4.44 31.43 -14.32
N PRO A 503 5.40 31.05 -15.18
CA PRO A 503 6.01 29.73 -15.14
C PRO A 503 6.93 29.58 -13.92
N THR A 504 6.48 28.88 -12.89
CA THR A 504 7.35 28.42 -11.82
C THR A 504 6.96 27.02 -11.35
N ILE A 505 7.95 26.12 -11.42
CA ILE A 505 7.99 24.72 -10.98
C ILE A 505 7.79 23.69 -12.11
N ASP A 506 8.86 22.93 -12.32
CA ASP A 506 8.89 21.70 -13.12
C ASP A 506 8.17 20.59 -12.34
N MET A 507 6.95 20.25 -12.76
CA MET A 507 6.17 19.11 -12.25
C MET A 507 6.21 17.91 -13.22
N SER A 508 7.22 17.82 -14.09
CA SER A 508 7.27 16.88 -15.23
C SER A 508 7.14 15.40 -14.86
N GLY A 509 7.38 15.00 -13.60
CA GLY A 509 7.19 13.62 -13.13
C GLY A 509 5.79 13.27 -12.62
N ASN A 510 5.05 14.23 -12.07
CA ASN A 510 3.83 13.95 -11.29
C ASN A 510 2.54 14.58 -11.88
N MET A 511 2.67 15.39 -12.93
CA MET A 511 1.52 16.04 -13.59
C MET A 511 1.16 15.35 -14.91
N PHE A 512 -0.10 14.93 -15.03
CA PHE A 512 -0.68 14.43 -16.27
C PHE A 512 -1.77 15.39 -16.76
N THR A 513 -1.69 15.84 -18.01
CA THR A 513 -2.67 16.77 -18.59
C THR A 513 -3.45 16.12 -19.72
N ILE A 514 -4.78 16.12 -19.58
CA ILE A 514 -5.74 15.69 -20.60
C ILE A 514 -6.26 16.94 -21.31
N TYR A 515 -5.90 17.07 -22.58
CA TYR A 515 -6.40 18.13 -23.45
C TYR A 515 -7.58 17.63 -24.27
N GLY A 516 -8.64 18.42 -24.37
CA GLY A 516 -9.68 18.20 -25.38
C GLY A 516 -9.17 18.71 -26.73
N MET A 517 -9.19 17.86 -27.76
CA MET A 517 -9.03 18.34 -29.14
C MET A 517 -10.31 19.09 -29.54
N SER A 518 -10.28 20.42 -29.43
CA SER A 518 -11.24 21.26 -30.14
C SER A 518 -11.05 21.02 -31.64
N LYS A 519 -12.07 20.46 -32.31
CA LYS A 519 -12.20 20.67 -33.75
C LYS A 519 -12.43 22.17 -33.94
N LEU A 520 -11.37 22.91 -34.25
CA LEU A 520 -11.43 24.29 -34.71
C LEU A 520 -12.24 24.36 -36.01
#